data_AF-A0A7C8LTA3-F1
#
_entry.id   AF-A0A7C8LTA3-F1
#
_cell.length_a   1.000
_cell.length_b   1.000
_cell.length_c   1.000
_cell.angle_alpha   90.00
_cell.angle_beta   90.00
_cell.angle_gamma   90.00
#
_symmetry.space_group_name_H-M   'P 1'
#
loop_
_entity.id
_entity.type
_entity.pdbx_description
1 polymer ?
#
loop_
_entity_poly.entity_id
_entity_poly.type
_entity_poly.pdbx_seq_one_letter_code
_entity_poly.pdbx_strand_id
1 'polypeptide(L)'
;MNQSISFCPWEHQCGCQCPDYDQDFDQAIAKELNAPLTLEQIQHTNITWFASLEYDGDHFIKDLGITTQKGLYIIWNKDDYCPNHQLFQMTALYVGKGDILNRMVYHVKTKDFGENINLYATYLEFPNRIAKYVEQLLLDLYDFPMNTFENYGEKPLYAFFTQCEVD
;
A
#
# COMPACT_ATOMS: atom_id res chain seq x y z
N MET A 1 -24.33 -1.41 -0.86
CA MET A 1 -24.52 -2.11 0.43
C MET A 1 -23.21 -2.00 1.17
N ASN A 2 -23.17 -1.17 2.22
CA ASN A 2 -21.96 -0.95 3.01
C ASN A 2 -21.67 -2.22 3.82
N GLN A 3 -20.61 -2.94 3.46
CA GLN A 3 -20.02 -3.92 4.36
C GLN A 3 -19.08 -3.14 5.28
N SER A 4 -19.57 -2.88 6.48
CA SER A 4 -18.72 -2.49 7.61
C SER A 4 -17.74 -3.64 7.86
N ILE A 5 -16.47 -3.42 7.56
CA ILE A 5 -15.38 -4.29 7.99
C ILE A 5 -15.45 -4.30 9.52
N SER A 6 -15.76 -5.46 10.09
CA SER A 6 -15.89 -5.62 11.53
C SER A 6 -14.50 -5.51 12.15
N PHE A 7 -14.24 -4.36 12.78
CA PHE A 7 -13.09 -4.13 13.65
C PHE A 7 -12.93 -5.28 14.65
N CYS A 8 -11.72 -5.87 14.68
CA CYS A 8 -11.37 -6.93 15.61
C CYS A 8 -11.21 -6.33 17.03
N PRO A 9 -12.07 -6.68 18.02
CA PRO A 9 -11.99 -6.13 19.38
C PRO A 9 -11.07 -6.93 20.32
N TRP A 10 -10.10 -7.70 19.81
CA TRP A 10 -9.34 -8.66 20.63
C TRP A 10 -7.84 -8.34 20.65
N GLU A 11 -7.48 -7.47 21.57
CA GLU A 11 -6.14 -6.89 21.71
C GLU A 11 -5.08 -7.85 22.29
N HIS A 12 -5.38 -9.09 22.72
CA HIS A 12 -4.40 -9.85 23.54
C HIS A 12 -4.44 -11.39 23.42
N GLN A 13 -4.24 -11.99 22.23
CA GLN A 13 -3.98 -13.45 22.18
C GLN A 13 -3.16 -14.01 21.02
N CYS A 14 -2.60 -13.17 20.15
CA CYS A 14 -1.59 -13.59 19.19
C CYS A 14 -0.29 -12.85 19.51
N GLY A 15 0.84 -13.56 19.62
CA GLY A 15 2.16 -12.93 19.69
C GLY A 15 2.59 -12.23 18.39
N CYS A 16 1.71 -12.19 17.39
CA CYS A 16 1.85 -11.34 16.23
C CYS A 16 1.57 -9.90 16.62
N GLN A 17 2.49 -8.99 16.32
CA GLN A 17 2.34 -7.55 16.47
C GLN A 17 1.35 -7.00 15.42
N CYS A 18 0.19 -7.64 15.24
CA CYS A 18 -0.91 -7.08 14.45
C CYS A 18 -1.29 -5.76 15.13
N PRO A 19 -0.99 -4.60 14.52
CA PRO A 19 -1.04 -3.34 15.20
C PRO A 19 -2.49 -2.91 15.33
N ASP A 20 -2.75 -2.24 16.43
CA ASP A 20 -3.84 -1.29 16.56
C ASP A 20 -3.87 -0.40 15.32
N TYR A 21 -5.06 -0.23 14.75
CA TYR A 21 -5.29 0.59 13.58
C TYR A 21 -4.65 1.97 13.75
N ASP A 22 -3.75 2.33 12.85
CA ASP A 22 -3.09 3.63 12.92
C ASP A 22 -4.04 4.75 12.49
N GLN A 23 -4.36 5.62 13.44
CA GLN A 23 -5.29 6.73 13.23
C GLN A 23 -4.60 8.02 12.79
N ASP A 24 -3.27 8.10 12.83
CA ASP A 24 -2.53 9.35 12.60
C ASP A 24 -2.83 9.91 11.20
N PHE A 25 -2.83 9.05 10.18
CA PHE A 25 -3.17 9.42 8.81
C PHE A 25 -4.61 9.93 8.67
N ASP A 26 -5.59 9.18 9.20
CA ASP A 26 -7.02 9.52 9.09
C ASP A 26 -7.34 10.84 9.80
N GLN A 27 -6.75 11.06 10.97
CA GLN A 27 -6.91 12.30 11.72
C GLN A 27 -6.32 13.50 10.96
N ALA A 28 -5.14 13.35 10.37
CA ALA A 28 -4.51 14.40 9.58
C ALA A 28 -5.31 14.72 8.31
N ILE A 29 -5.73 13.71 7.53
CA ILE A 29 -6.57 13.88 6.34
C ILE A 29 -7.88 14.59 6.68
N ALA A 30 -8.58 14.13 7.73
CA ALA A 30 -9.87 14.70 8.12
C ALA A 30 -9.74 16.18 8.49
N LYS A 31 -8.65 16.54 9.18
CA LYS A 31 -8.37 17.92 9.59
C LYS A 31 -7.99 18.84 8.43
N GLU A 32 -7.20 18.34 7.47
CA GLU A 32 -6.54 19.20 6.46
C GLU A 32 -7.24 19.21 5.11
N LEU A 33 -7.80 18.07 4.67
CA LEU A 33 -8.45 17.95 3.37
C LEU A 33 -9.98 17.92 3.44
N ASN A 34 -10.56 17.70 4.64
CA ASN A 34 -12.01 17.48 4.81
C ASN A 34 -12.56 16.45 3.80
N ALA A 35 -11.76 15.43 3.50
CA ALA A 35 -12.05 14.40 2.52
C ALA A 35 -12.34 13.08 3.25
N PRO A 36 -13.33 12.29 2.80
CA PRO A 36 -13.63 10.98 3.37
C PRO A 36 -12.65 9.93 2.79
N LEU A 37 -11.36 10.11 3.02
CA LEU A 37 -10.30 9.18 2.64
C LEU A 37 -9.68 8.59 3.91
N THR A 38 -9.61 7.26 4.00
CA THR A 38 -8.95 6.56 5.10
C THR A 38 -7.70 5.82 4.63
N LEU A 39 -6.79 5.53 5.55
CA LEU A 39 -5.62 4.70 5.30
C LEU A 39 -6.04 3.30 4.84
N GLU A 40 -7.07 2.74 5.46
CA GLU A 40 -7.66 1.44 5.06
C GLU A 40 -8.07 1.43 3.58
N GLN A 41 -8.71 2.50 3.09
CA GLN A 41 -9.06 2.59 1.67
C GLN A 41 -7.80 2.58 0.79
N ILE A 42 -6.71 3.23 1.21
CA ILE A 42 -5.42 3.22 0.48
C ILE A 42 -4.80 1.83 0.46
N GLN A 43 -4.91 1.10 1.57
CA GLN A 43 -4.32 -0.22 1.75
C GLN A 43 -5.09 -1.34 1.04
N HIS A 44 -6.40 -1.21 0.84
CA HIS A 44 -7.26 -2.32 0.40
C HIS A 44 -7.95 -2.08 -0.94
N THR A 45 -7.56 -1.05 -1.69
CA THR A 45 -8.15 -0.74 -3.01
C THR A 45 -7.22 -1.11 -4.16
N ASN A 46 -7.78 -1.79 -5.16
CA ASN A 46 -7.12 -2.21 -6.40
C ASN A 46 -5.76 -2.89 -6.16
N ILE A 47 -5.80 -4.06 -5.51
CA ILE A 47 -4.60 -4.83 -5.20
C ILE A 47 -4.09 -5.54 -6.46
N THR A 48 -2.78 -5.53 -6.65
CA THR A 48 -2.06 -6.25 -7.70
C THR A 48 -0.78 -6.86 -7.15
N TRP A 49 -0.19 -7.83 -7.86
CA TRP A 49 1.04 -8.53 -7.46
C TRP A 49 2.01 -8.66 -8.63
N PHE A 50 3.31 -8.73 -8.38
CA PHE A 50 4.34 -8.87 -9.43
C PHE A 50 4.94 -10.29 -9.38
N ALA A 51 4.74 -11.07 -10.45
CA ALA A 51 5.17 -12.47 -10.49
C ALA A 51 6.67 -12.66 -10.63
N SER A 52 7.28 -11.83 -11.46
CA SER A 52 8.71 -11.83 -11.72
C SER A 52 9.09 -10.56 -12.47
N LEU A 53 10.07 -9.84 -11.95
CA LEU A 53 10.64 -8.66 -12.60
C LEU A 53 11.38 -9.01 -13.91
N GLU A 54 11.83 -10.26 -14.03
CA GLU A 54 12.70 -10.73 -15.11
C GLU A 54 11.93 -11.20 -16.34
N TYR A 55 10.71 -11.73 -16.19
CA TYR A 55 10.03 -12.45 -17.28
C TYR A 55 8.92 -11.67 -18.00
N ASP A 56 8.28 -10.67 -17.38
CA ASP A 56 6.96 -10.22 -17.85
C ASP A 56 6.75 -8.71 -17.95
N GLY A 57 7.83 -7.96 -18.14
CA GLY A 57 7.82 -6.50 -18.10
C GLY A 57 6.80 -5.80 -19.01
N ASP A 58 6.37 -6.42 -20.11
CA ASP A 58 5.44 -5.84 -21.10
C ASP A 58 4.07 -6.56 -21.17
N HIS A 59 4.00 -7.84 -20.77
CA HIS A 59 2.75 -8.62 -20.74
C HIS A 59 1.94 -8.35 -19.47
N PHE A 60 2.63 -8.25 -18.34
CA PHE A 60 2.04 -7.89 -17.04
C PHE A 60 1.22 -6.58 -17.11
N ILE A 61 1.73 -5.58 -17.84
CA ILE A 61 1.09 -4.27 -18.02
C ILE A 61 -0.26 -4.38 -18.74
N LYS A 62 -0.38 -5.30 -19.70
CA LYS A 62 -1.59 -5.45 -20.52
C LYS A 62 -2.69 -6.20 -19.77
N ASP A 63 -2.31 -7.16 -18.94
CA ASP A 63 -3.25 -8.03 -18.23
C ASP A 63 -3.88 -7.36 -17.01
N LEU A 64 -3.19 -6.37 -16.41
CA LEU A 64 -3.73 -5.61 -15.29
C LEU A 64 -4.96 -4.76 -15.63
N GLY A 65 -5.23 -4.50 -16.92
CA GLY A 65 -6.40 -3.73 -17.33
C GLY A 65 -6.45 -2.31 -16.73
N ILE A 66 -5.32 -1.79 -16.22
CA ILE A 66 -5.22 -0.45 -15.63
C ILE A 66 -5.29 0.55 -16.78
N THR A 67 -6.50 1.06 -17.02
CA THR A 67 -6.75 2.04 -18.09
C THR A 67 -6.52 3.50 -17.67
N THR A 68 -6.19 3.76 -16.39
CA THR A 68 -6.34 5.08 -15.77
C THR A 68 -5.08 5.82 -15.38
N GLN A 69 -5.26 7.15 -15.24
CA GLN A 69 -4.35 8.15 -15.80
C GLN A 69 -3.43 8.81 -14.78
N LYS A 70 -3.84 9.05 -13.52
CA LYS A 70 -2.99 9.59 -12.44
C LYS A 70 -3.53 9.25 -11.04
N GLY A 71 -2.66 9.02 -10.07
CA GLY A 71 -3.06 8.83 -8.67
C GLY A 71 -1.90 8.49 -7.75
N LEU A 72 -2.18 7.69 -6.73
CA LEU A 72 -1.25 7.20 -5.71
C LEU A 72 -1.16 5.67 -5.80
N TYR A 73 0.02 5.12 -5.51
CA TYR A 73 0.21 3.69 -5.31
C TYR A 73 1.20 3.45 -4.16
N ILE A 74 1.05 2.30 -3.50
CA ILE A 74 1.98 1.79 -2.51
C ILE A 74 2.47 0.43 -2.99
N ILE A 75 3.78 0.18 -2.88
CA ILE A 75 4.40 -1.12 -3.12
C ILE A 75 4.64 -1.78 -1.76
N TRP A 76 4.22 -3.03 -1.64
CA TRP A 76 4.23 -3.83 -0.43
C TRP A 76 5.14 -5.05 -0.60
N ASN A 77 5.86 -5.42 0.46
CA ASN A 77 6.34 -6.79 0.63
C ASN A 77 5.23 -7.63 1.25
N LYS A 78 4.95 -8.81 0.70
CA LYS A 78 4.16 -9.84 1.39
C LYS A 78 5.09 -10.63 2.33
N ASP A 79 4.95 -10.36 3.63
CA ASP A 79 5.71 -11.01 4.69
C ASP A 79 5.03 -12.34 5.12
N ASP A 80 5.03 -12.62 6.42
CA ASP A 80 4.48 -13.83 7.00
C ASP A 80 2.95 -13.86 7.05
N TYR A 81 2.41 -15.09 7.10
CA TYR A 81 0.99 -15.35 7.31
C TYR A 81 0.70 -15.65 8.79
N CYS A 82 -0.27 -14.94 9.36
CA CYS A 82 -0.79 -15.22 10.69
C CYS A 82 -1.94 -16.24 10.61
N PRO A 83 -1.76 -17.49 11.08
CA PRO A 83 -2.83 -18.50 11.02
C PRO A 83 -3.99 -18.23 11.97
N ASN A 84 -3.78 -17.45 13.04
CA ASN A 84 -4.83 -17.13 14.01
C ASN A 84 -5.84 -16.13 13.45
N HIS A 85 -5.37 -15.13 12.72
CA HIS A 85 -6.21 -14.08 12.12
C HIS A 85 -6.49 -14.32 10.64
N GLN A 86 -5.79 -15.29 10.03
CA GLN A 86 -5.88 -15.64 8.62
C GLN A 86 -5.51 -14.48 7.68
N LEU A 87 -4.48 -13.72 8.07
CA LEU A 87 -4.03 -12.52 7.36
C LEU A 87 -2.54 -12.63 7.00
N PHE A 88 -2.18 -12.13 5.84
CA PHE A 88 -0.81 -11.85 5.45
C PHE A 88 -0.42 -10.47 5.95
N GLN A 89 0.71 -10.38 6.63
CA GLN A 89 1.32 -9.09 6.95
C GLN A 89 1.96 -8.52 5.68
N MET A 90 1.69 -7.24 5.43
CA MET A 90 2.22 -6.51 4.29
C MET A 90 3.04 -5.33 4.81
N THR A 91 4.34 -5.26 4.50
CA THR A 91 5.19 -4.12 4.85
C THR A 91 5.27 -3.14 3.68
N ALA A 92 4.96 -1.87 3.90
CA ALA A 92 5.11 -0.86 2.86
C ALA A 92 6.59 -0.59 2.57
N LEU A 93 6.98 -0.68 1.30
CA LEU A 93 8.36 -0.46 0.86
C LEU A 93 8.52 0.89 0.17
N TYR A 94 7.51 1.29 -0.60
CA TYR A 94 7.56 2.48 -1.44
C TYR A 94 6.17 3.09 -1.59
N VAL A 95 6.09 4.42 -1.57
CA VAL A 95 4.90 5.17 -2.00
C VAL A 95 5.26 6.07 -3.17
N GLY A 96 4.37 6.15 -4.13
CA GLY A 96 4.54 7.03 -5.26
C GLY A 96 3.23 7.57 -5.82
N LYS A 97 3.33 8.68 -6.54
CA LYS A 97 2.21 9.26 -7.28
C LYS A 97 2.49 9.45 -8.77
N GLY A 98 1.45 9.74 -9.55
CA GLY A 98 1.55 10.14 -10.95
C GLY A 98 0.82 9.16 -11.85
N ASP A 99 1.30 8.98 -13.08
CA ASP A 99 0.80 7.91 -13.96
C ASP A 99 1.06 6.56 -13.28
N ILE A 100 0.01 5.98 -12.70
CA ILE A 100 0.12 4.88 -11.74
C ILE A 100 0.84 3.72 -12.40
N LEU A 101 0.35 3.27 -13.56
CA LEU A 101 0.87 2.10 -14.25
C LEU A 101 2.33 2.31 -14.68
N ASN A 102 2.60 3.40 -15.41
CA ASN A 102 3.94 3.63 -15.95
C ASN A 102 4.97 3.85 -14.84
N ARG A 103 4.61 4.57 -13.77
CA ARG A 103 5.55 4.84 -12.67
C ARG A 103 5.72 3.61 -11.78
N MET A 104 4.65 2.92 -11.42
CA MET A 104 4.74 1.71 -10.61
C MET A 104 5.62 0.67 -11.28
N VAL A 105 5.40 0.38 -12.58
CA VAL A 105 6.26 -0.53 -13.35
C VAL A 105 7.71 -0.04 -13.40
N TYR A 106 7.93 1.25 -13.65
CA TYR A 106 9.26 1.83 -13.66
C TYR A 106 9.98 1.62 -12.31
N HIS A 107 9.32 1.91 -11.20
CA HIS A 107 9.92 1.78 -9.87
C HIS A 107 10.17 0.33 -9.50
N VAL A 108 9.22 -0.55 -9.79
CA VAL A 108 9.36 -1.99 -9.61
C VAL A 108 10.56 -2.57 -10.39
N LYS A 109 10.85 -2.04 -11.59
CA LYS A 109 12.01 -2.45 -12.41
C LYS A 109 13.34 -1.79 -12.04
N THR A 110 13.33 -0.61 -11.41
CA THR A 110 14.55 0.21 -11.23
C THR A 110 15.01 0.34 -9.79
N LYS A 111 14.13 0.07 -8.83
CA LYS A 111 14.49 0.02 -7.41
C LYS A 111 14.98 -1.38 -7.08
N ASP A 112 16.01 -1.44 -6.26
CA ASP A 112 16.51 -2.69 -5.70
C ASP A 112 15.72 -3.02 -4.44
N PHE A 113 14.67 -3.83 -4.59
CA PHE A 113 13.91 -4.30 -3.44
C PHE A 113 14.64 -5.44 -2.72
N GLY A 114 15.55 -6.15 -3.38
CA GLY A 114 16.19 -7.38 -2.89
C GLY A 114 15.71 -8.64 -3.61
N GLU A 115 16.43 -9.74 -3.42
CA GLU A 115 16.11 -11.05 -4.02
C GLU A 115 14.99 -11.78 -3.24
N ASN A 116 14.15 -12.56 -3.95
CA ASN A 116 13.08 -13.40 -3.39
C ASN A 116 11.91 -12.67 -2.68
N ILE A 117 11.60 -11.44 -3.10
CA ILE A 117 10.51 -10.65 -2.52
C ILE A 117 9.22 -10.84 -3.31
N ASN A 118 8.12 -11.05 -2.59
CA ASN A 118 6.78 -11.12 -3.16
C ASN A 118 6.15 -9.73 -3.14
N LEU A 119 6.33 -8.99 -4.23
CA LEU A 119 5.84 -7.62 -4.33
C LEU A 119 4.35 -7.58 -4.66
N TYR A 120 3.62 -6.81 -3.87
CA TYR A 120 2.24 -6.41 -4.14
C TYR A 120 2.17 -4.90 -4.29
N ALA A 121 1.08 -4.39 -4.86
CA ALA A 121 0.79 -2.97 -4.86
C ALA A 121 -0.70 -2.72 -4.68
N THR A 122 -1.02 -1.57 -4.10
CA THR A 122 -2.37 -1.00 -4.08
C THR A 122 -2.33 0.34 -4.80
N TYR A 123 -3.47 0.77 -5.35
CA TYR A 123 -3.53 2.07 -6.01
C TYR A 123 -4.92 2.70 -5.99
N LEU A 124 -4.93 4.03 -5.91
CA LEU A 124 -6.14 4.83 -6.05
C LEU A 124 -5.91 6.00 -7.00
N GLU A 125 -6.97 6.30 -7.74
CA GLU A 125 -7.01 7.48 -8.60
C GLU A 125 -7.26 8.73 -7.78
N PHE A 126 -6.44 9.74 -8.03
CA PHE A 126 -6.57 11.04 -7.39
C PHE A 126 -6.26 12.16 -8.36
N PRO A 127 -6.92 13.33 -8.22
CA PRO A 127 -6.41 14.55 -8.81
C PRO A 127 -4.97 14.78 -8.37
N ASN A 128 -4.10 15.21 -9.28
CA ASN A 128 -2.65 15.35 -9.03
C ASN A 128 -2.31 16.17 -7.76
N ARG A 129 -3.11 17.19 -7.41
CA ARG A 129 -2.90 17.97 -6.18
C ARG A 129 -3.16 17.15 -4.92
N ILE A 130 -4.23 16.35 -4.93
CA ILE A 130 -4.57 15.46 -3.81
C ILE A 130 -3.53 14.36 -3.69
N ALA A 131 -3.13 13.74 -4.81
CA ALA A 131 -2.08 12.71 -4.81
C ALA A 131 -0.76 13.23 -4.21
N LYS A 132 -0.35 14.46 -4.53
CA LYS A 132 0.83 15.12 -3.93
C LYS A 132 0.72 15.26 -2.43
N TYR A 133 -0.44 15.74 -1.95
CA TYR A 133 -0.66 15.93 -0.53
C TYR A 133 -0.64 14.58 0.20
N VAL A 134 -1.37 13.59 -0.30
CA VAL A 134 -1.49 12.27 0.33
C VAL A 134 -0.14 11.54 0.37
N GLU A 135 0.62 11.59 -0.73
CA GLU A 135 1.99 11.03 -0.77
C GLU A 135 2.88 11.70 0.29
N GLN A 136 2.87 13.03 0.38
CA GLN A 136 3.69 13.73 1.37
C GLN A 136 3.27 13.39 2.79
N LEU A 137 1.96 13.37 3.08
CA LEU A 137 1.47 13.00 4.40
C LEU A 137 1.90 11.58 4.80
N LEU A 138 1.86 10.63 3.86
CA LEU A 138 2.37 9.29 4.11
C LEU A 138 3.88 9.32 4.42
N LEU A 139 4.68 10.04 3.63
CA LEU A 139 6.13 10.15 3.83
C LEU A 139 6.53 10.93 5.10
N ASP A 140 5.65 11.77 5.63
CA ASP A 140 5.88 12.49 6.88
C ASP A 140 5.55 11.62 8.11
N LEU A 141 4.61 10.68 7.97
CA LEU A 141 4.16 9.80 9.05
C LEU A 141 4.94 8.48 9.11
N TYR A 142 5.25 7.90 7.95
CA TYR A 142 5.76 6.55 7.83
C TYR A 142 7.11 6.48 7.14
N ASP A 143 7.91 5.50 7.54
CA ASP A 143 9.14 5.13 6.86
C ASP A 143 8.82 4.24 5.65
N PHE A 144 9.17 4.71 4.45
CA PHE A 144 9.18 3.94 3.22
C PHE A 144 10.62 3.71 2.76
N PRO A 145 11.23 2.54 3.04
CA PRO A 145 12.66 2.29 2.84
C PRO A 145 13.18 2.61 1.43
N MET A 146 12.33 2.51 0.40
CA MET A 146 12.71 2.74 -1.00
C MET A 146 12.47 4.18 -1.47
N ASN A 147 11.85 5.03 -0.66
CA ASN A 147 11.77 6.48 -0.86
C ASN A 147 13.02 7.14 -0.26
N THR A 148 14.06 7.32 -1.06
CA THR A 148 15.38 7.84 -0.61
C THR A 148 15.42 9.34 -0.35
N PHE A 149 14.40 10.08 -0.78
CA PHE A 149 14.27 11.52 -0.60
C PHE A 149 12.89 11.82 -0.05
N GLU A 150 12.78 12.88 0.76
CA GLU A 150 11.51 13.38 1.30
C GLU A 150 10.75 12.39 2.20
N ASN A 151 11.37 11.28 2.60
CA ASN A 151 10.87 10.32 3.59
C ASN A 151 11.38 10.71 4.98
N TYR A 152 10.53 11.38 5.76
CA TYR A 152 10.87 11.88 7.10
C TYR A 152 10.23 11.06 8.23
N GLY A 153 9.23 10.24 7.90
CA GLY A 153 8.60 9.34 8.85
C GLY A 153 9.56 8.27 9.34
N GLU A 154 9.36 7.84 10.58
CA GLU A 154 10.18 6.81 11.23
C GLU A 154 9.38 5.54 11.53
N LYS A 155 8.05 5.60 11.40
CA LYS A 155 7.14 4.51 11.76
C LYS A 155 6.96 3.57 10.56
N PRO A 156 7.16 2.25 10.69
CA PRO A 156 6.84 1.34 9.60
C PRO A 156 5.33 1.35 9.33
N LEU A 157 4.95 1.32 8.05
CA LEU A 157 3.55 1.14 7.65
C LEU A 157 3.28 -0.33 7.34
N TYR A 158 2.34 -0.92 8.07
CA TYR A 158 1.86 -2.28 7.84
C TYR A 158 0.40 -2.29 7.35
N ALA A 159 0.05 -3.28 6.53
CA ALA A 159 -1.31 -3.64 6.20
C ALA A 159 -1.52 -5.16 6.38
N PHE A 160 -2.78 -5.62 6.45
CA PHE A 160 -3.11 -7.02 6.71
C PHE A 160 -4.09 -7.54 5.66
N PHE A 161 -3.59 -8.31 4.71
CA PHE A 161 -4.41 -8.76 3.59
C PHE A 161 -4.97 -10.16 3.86
N THR A 162 -6.23 -10.36 3.51
CA THR A 162 -6.88 -11.67 3.51
C THR A 162 -6.34 -12.54 2.38
N GLN A 163 -6.58 -13.85 2.47
CA GLN A 163 -6.28 -14.78 1.38
C GLN A 163 -6.91 -14.35 0.05
N CYS A 164 -8.16 -13.87 0.08
CA CYS A 164 -8.88 -13.43 -1.12
C CYS A 164 -8.30 -12.17 -1.77
N GLU A 165 -7.55 -11.36 -1.03
CA GLU A 165 -6.91 -10.15 -1.56
C GLU A 165 -5.57 -10.43 -2.22
N VAL A 166 -4.97 -11.59 -1.92
CA VAL A 166 -3.64 -11.96 -2.41
C VAL A 166 -3.62 -13.12 -3.41
N ASP A 167 -4.80 -13.70 -3.70
CA ASP A 167 -5.06 -14.76 -4.69
C ASP A 167 -5.71 -14.20 -5.97
#